data_AF-A0A811MKX4-F1
#
_entry.id   AF-A0A811MKX4-F1
#
_cell.length_a   1.000
_cell.length_b   1.000
_cell.length_c   1.000
_cell.angle_alpha   90.00
_cell.angle_beta   90.00
_cell.angle_gamma   90.00
#
_symmetry.space_group_name_H-M   'P 1'
#
loop_
_entity.id
_entity.type
_entity.pdbx_description
1 polymer ?
#
loop_
_entity_poly.entity_id
_entity_poly.type
_entity_poly.pdbx_seq_one_letter_code
_entity_poly.pdbx_strand_id
1 'polypeptide(L)'
;MAGRGGVVADRWDGVVPGDCAPSPAVLRLSPDLRWEEAHEPLHAGIDADHHAVGVGPGMAFANALLRSGHAGSPVVGLVPCAVGGTRMAEWGKGTELYAEMLRRARVAVETGGRIGALLWYQGESDTVRWSDATEYGRRMGMLVRDLRADLGIPHLLVIQVGLASGLGHYTQVVRDAQKGIKLRNVRFVDAMGLPLQDGHLHLSTQAQVQLGHMLAQSYLNYVLGNDTMIIITLWKAWRYAMENNLVHGTELGTVSLKLSAGLDKSGITSRAILAEGTGMAW
;
A
#
# COMPACT_ATOMS: atom_id res chain seq x y z
N MET A 1 -4.02 -2.06 10.87
CA MET A 1 -4.17 -1.65 12.27
C MET A 1 -5.07 -0.44 12.25
N ALA A 2 -6.14 -0.44 13.06
CA ALA A 2 -7.13 0.65 13.06
C ALA A 2 -6.57 2.00 13.58
N GLY A 3 -5.45 1.96 14.30
CA GLY A 3 -4.87 3.12 14.98
C GLY A 3 -5.44 3.24 16.39
N ARG A 4 -4.54 3.30 17.36
CA ARG A 4 -4.85 3.40 18.80
C ARG A 4 -3.90 4.39 19.50
N GLY A 5 -3.19 5.23 18.74
CA GLY A 5 -2.33 6.25 19.31
C GLY A 5 -3.15 7.24 20.12
N GLY A 6 -2.75 7.50 21.37
CA GLY A 6 -3.46 8.41 22.27
C GLY A 6 -4.72 7.80 22.88
N VAL A 7 -5.00 6.51 22.66
CA VAL A 7 -6.09 5.80 23.32
C VAL A 7 -5.60 5.21 24.64
N VAL A 8 -6.18 5.66 25.75
CA VAL A 8 -5.92 5.14 27.10
C VAL A 8 -7.25 4.87 27.77
N ALA A 9 -7.39 3.69 28.40
CA ALA A 9 -8.64 3.26 29.06
C ALA A 9 -9.89 3.45 28.18
N ASP A 10 -9.79 3.02 26.92
CA ASP A 10 -10.85 3.10 25.92
C ASP A 10 -11.33 4.53 25.60
N ARG A 11 -10.45 5.51 25.74
CA ARG A 11 -10.71 6.91 25.39
C ARG A 11 -9.54 7.51 24.64
N TRP A 12 -9.82 8.13 23.48
CA TRP A 12 -8.82 8.91 22.75
C TRP A 12 -8.63 10.29 23.38
N ASP A 13 -7.38 10.74 23.48
CA ASP A 13 -6.99 12.04 24.04
C ASP A 13 -7.35 13.25 23.14
N GLY A 14 -7.70 13.00 21.87
CA GLY A 14 -8.02 14.04 20.89
C GLY A 14 -6.81 14.80 20.35
N VAL A 15 -5.58 14.34 20.65
CA VAL A 15 -4.35 15.02 20.23
C VAL A 15 -3.98 14.56 18.82
N VAL A 16 -3.97 15.51 17.88
CA VAL A 16 -3.59 15.29 16.49
C VAL A 16 -2.24 15.96 16.22
N PRO A 17 -1.16 15.19 15.94
CA PRO A 17 0.13 15.76 15.55
C PRO A 17 0.04 16.56 14.25
N GLY A 18 0.95 17.52 14.06
CA GLY A 18 0.98 18.34 12.83
C GLY A 18 1.17 17.54 11.54
N ASP A 19 1.90 16.41 11.60
CA ASP A 19 2.02 15.49 10.47
C ASP A 19 0.71 14.79 10.08
N CYS A 20 -0.25 14.74 11.00
CA CYS A 20 -1.58 14.18 10.80
C CYS A 20 -2.66 15.25 10.60
N ALA A 21 -2.27 16.53 10.40
CA ALA A 21 -3.21 17.61 10.16
C ALA A 21 -4.11 17.31 8.94
N PRO A 22 -5.40 17.65 9.00
CA PRO A 22 -6.31 17.47 7.87
C PRO A 22 -5.91 18.38 6.70
N SER A 23 -6.33 17.98 5.51
CA SER A 23 -6.08 18.71 4.27
C SER A 23 -7.19 18.42 3.27
N PRO A 24 -7.69 19.41 2.52
CA PRO A 24 -8.65 19.18 1.43
C PRO A 24 -8.14 18.21 0.35
N ALA A 25 -6.83 17.98 0.29
CA ALA A 25 -6.19 17.03 -0.63
C ALA A 25 -6.07 15.60 -0.06
N VAL A 26 -6.50 15.36 1.18
CA VAL A 26 -6.57 14.02 1.78
C VAL A 26 -8.03 13.69 2.08
N LEU A 27 -8.55 12.67 1.39
CA LEU A 27 -9.92 12.23 1.55
C LEU A 27 -9.98 10.88 2.27
N ARG A 28 -11.06 10.64 3.00
CA ARG A 28 -11.39 9.35 3.62
C ARG A 28 -12.68 8.82 3.02
N LEU A 29 -12.75 7.54 2.73
CA LEU A 29 -14.02 6.87 2.44
C LEU A 29 -14.73 6.57 3.78
N SER A 30 -15.86 7.20 4.03
CA SER A 30 -16.63 7.05 5.27
C SER A 30 -17.29 5.65 5.39
N PRO A 31 -17.86 5.30 6.56
CA PRO A 31 -18.67 4.08 6.71
C PRO A 31 -19.84 4.03 5.72
N ASP A 32 -20.45 5.18 5.43
CA ASP A 32 -21.55 5.34 4.47
C ASP A 32 -21.09 5.36 3.01
N LEU A 33 -19.85 5.00 2.74
CA LEU A 33 -19.25 4.95 1.39
C LEU A 33 -19.23 6.31 0.67
N ARG A 34 -19.03 7.40 1.42
CA ARG A 34 -18.88 8.75 0.87
C ARG A 34 -17.48 9.27 1.10
N TRP A 35 -16.92 9.97 0.11
CA TRP A 35 -15.68 10.70 0.29
C TRP A 35 -15.92 11.94 1.15
N GLU A 36 -15.10 12.10 2.18
CA GLU A 36 -15.08 13.26 3.08
C GLU A 36 -13.63 13.69 3.32
N GLU A 37 -13.43 14.90 3.84
CA GLU A 37 -12.10 15.33 4.28
C GLU A 37 -11.60 14.38 5.39
N ALA A 38 -10.35 13.94 5.27
CA ALA A 38 -9.80 12.98 6.21
C ALA A 38 -9.38 13.65 7.52
N HIS A 39 -9.90 13.13 8.63
CA HIS A 39 -9.49 13.49 9.99
C HIS A 39 -9.16 12.21 10.76
N GLU A 40 -8.21 12.29 11.70
CA GLU A 40 -8.08 11.25 12.73
C GLU A 40 -9.28 11.31 13.68
N PRO A 41 -9.76 10.16 14.21
CA PRO A 41 -9.31 8.79 13.93
C PRO A 41 -9.89 8.26 12.61
N LEU A 42 -9.03 7.81 11.69
CA LEU A 42 -9.48 7.35 10.36
C LEU A 42 -10.43 6.14 10.38
N HIS A 43 -10.38 5.30 11.42
CA HIS A 43 -11.23 4.12 11.53
C HIS A 43 -12.50 4.36 12.37
N ALA A 44 -12.82 5.61 12.71
CA ALA A 44 -14.08 5.94 13.35
C ALA A 44 -15.27 5.50 12.49
N GLY A 45 -16.19 4.73 13.10
CA GLY A 45 -17.34 4.11 12.44
C GLY A 45 -17.01 2.90 11.55
N ILE A 46 -15.75 2.47 11.48
CA ILE A 46 -15.31 1.26 10.76
C ILE A 46 -14.92 0.17 11.76
N ASP A 47 -14.09 0.51 12.74
CA ASP A 47 -13.71 -0.35 13.87
C ASP A 47 -14.65 -0.05 15.05
N ALA A 48 -15.96 -0.15 14.80
CA ALA A 48 -16.98 0.45 15.66
C ALA A 48 -17.39 -0.42 16.85
N ASP A 49 -17.12 -1.73 16.80
CA ASP A 49 -17.91 -2.62 17.65
C ASP A 49 -17.50 -2.62 19.12
N HIS A 50 -16.24 -2.40 19.53
CA HIS A 50 -15.91 -2.54 20.97
C HIS A 50 -14.77 -1.68 21.53
N HIS A 51 -14.14 -0.79 20.74
CA HIS A 51 -12.94 -0.07 21.21
C HIS A 51 -12.76 1.32 20.60
N ALA A 52 -12.35 2.29 21.42
CA ALA A 52 -11.98 3.62 20.97
C ALA A 52 -10.83 3.58 19.98
N VAL A 53 -11.02 4.21 18.83
CA VAL A 53 -9.99 4.44 17.81
C VAL A 53 -9.24 5.73 18.10
N GLY A 54 -7.97 5.76 17.76
CA GLY A 54 -7.13 6.95 17.87
C GLY A 54 -6.27 7.13 16.63
N VAL A 55 -5.15 7.83 16.78
CA VAL A 55 -4.25 8.10 15.67
C VAL A 55 -3.72 6.77 15.08
N GLY A 56 -3.80 6.66 13.75
CA GLY A 56 -3.15 5.62 12.96
C GLY A 56 -2.02 6.18 12.09
N PRO A 57 -1.41 5.37 11.22
CA PRO A 57 -0.32 5.83 10.35
C PRO A 57 -0.82 6.50 9.07
N GLY A 58 -2.14 6.50 8.82
CA GLY A 58 -2.74 6.86 7.53
C GLY A 58 -2.63 8.34 7.18
N MET A 59 -2.90 9.25 8.12
CA MET A 59 -2.79 10.69 7.85
C MET A 59 -1.34 11.12 7.63
N ALA A 60 -0.41 10.68 8.48
CA ALA A 60 1.02 10.92 8.31
C ALA A 60 1.54 10.38 6.97
N PHE A 61 1.11 9.16 6.58
CA PHE A 61 1.42 8.59 5.27
C PHE A 61 0.94 9.48 4.11
N ALA A 62 -0.35 9.86 4.11
CA ALA A 62 -0.95 10.63 3.03
C ALA A 62 -0.31 12.02 2.89
N ASN A 63 -0.10 12.71 4.01
CA ASN A 63 0.54 14.02 4.05
C ASN A 63 2.00 13.96 3.60
N ALA A 64 2.75 12.93 3.99
CA ALA A 64 4.11 12.72 3.52
C ALA A 64 4.16 12.48 1.99
N LEU A 65 3.22 11.70 1.44
CA LEU A 65 3.12 11.50 0.00
C LEU A 65 2.79 12.79 -0.75
N LEU A 66 1.83 13.58 -0.28
CA LEU A 66 1.49 14.86 -0.90
C LEU A 66 2.68 15.82 -0.89
N ARG A 67 3.37 15.96 0.25
CA ARG A 67 4.56 16.81 0.37
C ARG A 67 5.71 16.37 -0.54
N SER A 68 5.81 15.08 -0.84
CA SER A 68 6.84 14.57 -1.75
C SER A 68 6.63 15.00 -3.20
N GLY A 69 5.42 15.38 -3.60
CA GLY A 69 5.05 15.63 -5.00
C GLY A 69 4.91 14.37 -5.87
N HIS A 70 5.15 13.18 -5.33
CA HIS A 70 5.14 11.90 -6.06
C HIS A 70 3.96 11.00 -5.68
N ALA A 71 2.88 11.58 -5.15
CA ALA A 71 1.63 10.86 -4.89
C ALA A 71 0.99 10.31 -6.19
N GLY A 72 1.35 10.86 -7.35
CA GLY A 72 0.78 10.50 -8.66
C GLY A 72 -0.63 11.04 -8.88
N SER A 73 -1.12 11.88 -7.96
CA SER A 73 -2.40 12.58 -7.97
C SER A 73 -2.30 13.79 -7.03
N PRO A 74 -2.99 14.92 -7.31
CA PRO A 74 -3.06 16.04 -6.36
C PRO A 74 -3.90 15.71 -5.11
N VAL A 75 -4.66 14.60 -5.13
CA VAL A 75 -5.51 14.14 -4.02
C VAL A 75 -5.16 12.70 -3.66
N VAL A 76 -5.04 12.42 -2.36
CA VAL A 76 -4.83 11.07 -1.80
C VAL A 76 -6.12 10.61 -1.12
N GLY A 77 -6.69 9.50 -1.59
CA GLY A 77 -7.84 8.84 -0.96
C GLY A 77 -7.41 7.72 -0.02
N LEU A 78 -7.92 7.73 1.21
CA LEU A 78 -7.73 6.72 2.24
C LEU A 78 -9.01 5.88 2.37
N VAL A 79 -8.87 4.56 2.28
CA VAL A 79 -9.98 3.60 2.40
C VAL A 79 -9.79 2.78 3.68
N PRO A 80 -10.18 3.31 4.86
CA PRO A 80 -10.02 2.60 6.12
C PRO A 80 -10.89 1.35 6.11
N CYS A 81 -10.31 0.20 6.45
CA CYS A 81 -11.00 -1.10 6.51
C CYS A 81 -10.63 -1.90 7.76
N ALA A 82 -9.62 -1.49 8.53
CA ALA A 82 -9.09 -2.32 9.61
C ALA A 82 -10.08 -2.43 10.78
N VAL A 83 -10.13 -3.63 11.37
CA VAL A 83 -10.91 -3.96 12.56
C VAL A 83 -9.97 -4.54 13.62
N GLY A 84 -10.05 -4.04 14.85
CA GLY A 84 -9.20 -4.43 15.97
C GLY A 84 -9.44 -5.87 16.43
N GLY A 85 -8.40 -6.50 16.97
CA GLY A 85 -8.50 -7.84 17.58
C GLY A 85 -8.62 -9.02 16.60
N THR A 86 -8.75 -8.77 15.30
CA THR A 86 -8.95 -9.79 14.27
C THR A 86 -7.67 -10.57 13.95
N ARG A 87 -7.79 -11.87 13.66
CA ARG A 87 -6.70 -12.75 13.20
C ARG A 87 -6.66 -12.87 11.69
N MET A 88 -5.55 -13.32 11.11
CA MET A 88 -5.44 -13.55 9.66
C MET A 88 -6.52 -14.49 9.10
N ALA A 89 -7.04 -15.42 9.90
CA ALA A 89 -8.11 -16.33 9.49
C ALA A 89 -9.41 -15.58 9.13
N GLU A 90 -9.65 -14.43 9.75
CA GLU A 90 -10.86 -13.62 9.57
C GLU A 90 -10.77 -12.72 8.35
N TRP A 91 -9.60 -12.64 7.70
CA TRP A 91 -9.35 -11.85 6.49
C TRP A 91 -9.26 -12.70 5.22
N GLY A 92 -9.57 -14.00 5.29
CA GLY A 92 -9.56 -14.88 4.13
C GLY A 92 -10.73 -14.62 3.17
N LYS A 93 -10.57 -14.96 1.89
CA LYS A 93 -11.68 -14.89 0.93
C LYS A 93 -12.89 -15.68 1.43
N GLY A 94 -14.07 -15.06 1.35
CA GLY A 94 -15.34 -15.61 1.84
C GLY A 94 -15.70 -15.21 3.27
N THR A 95 -14.84 -14.48 3.99
CA THR A 95 -15.18 -13.88 5.29
C THR A 95 -15.81 -12.50 5.12
N GLU A 96 -16.50 -12.03 6.16
CA GLU A 96 -17.15 -10.71 6.17
C GLU A 96 -16.15 -9.56 6.05
N LEU A 97 -15.02 -9.62 6.79
CA LEU A 97 -14.00 -8.57 6.74
C LEU A 97 -13.34 -8.46 5.37
N TYR A 98 -13.09 -9.61 4.72
CA TYR A 98 -12.57 -9.63 3.36
C TYR A 98 -13.58 -9.02 2.37
N ALA A 99 -14.84 -9.44 2.47
CA ALA A 99 -15.92 -8.93 1.61
C ALA A 99 -16.10 -7.41 1.79
N GLU A 100 -16.06 -6.90 3.02
CA GLU A 100 -16.22 -5.47 3.28
C GLU A 100 -15.01 -4.66 2.77
N MET A 101 -13.79 -5.12 3.01
CA MET A 101 -12.59 -4.49 2.44
C MET A 101 -12.66 -4.44 0.91
N LEU A 102 -13.08 -5.53 0.27
CA LEU A 102 -13.24 -5.60 -1.18
C LEU A 102 -14.34 -4.66 -1.68
N ARG A 103 -15.49 -4.59 -0.99
CA ARG A 103 -16.60 -3.67 -1.30
C ARG A 103 -16.13 -2.22 -1.26
N ARG A 104 -15.47 -1.82 -0.17
CA ARG A 104 -14.96 -0.45 0.02
C ARG A 104 -13.90 -0.08 -1.01
N ALA A 105 -13.01 -1.02 -1.34
CA ALA A 105 -12.02 -0.83 -2.39
C ALA A 105 -12.65 -0.64 -3.78
N ARG A 106 -13.71 -1.40 -4.11
CA ARG A 106 -14.44 -1.26 -5.39
C ARG A 106 -15.14 0.10 -5.50
N VAL A 107 -15.84 0.52 -4.45
CA VAL A 107 -16.48 1.85 -4.40
C VAL A 107 -15.46 2.96 -4.62
N ALA A 108 -14.27 2.86 -4.02
CA ALA A 108 -13.21 3.84 -4.20
C ALA A 108 -12.75 3.94 -5.67
N VAL A 109 -12.78 2.84 -6.41
CA VAL A 109 -12.46 2.81 -7.86
C VAL A 109 -13.64 3.32 -8.70
N GLU A 110 -14.86 2.88 -8.40
CA GLU A 110 -16.08 3.27 -9.12
C GLU A 110 -16.35 4.79 -9.03
N THR A 111 -15.91 5.43 -7.94
CA THR A 111 -16.00 6.87 -7.73
C THR A 111 -14.81 7.66 -8.30
N GLY A 112 -14.01 7.03 -9.17
CA GLY A 112 -12.94 7.68 -9.95
C GLY A 112 -11.53 7.58 -9.36
N GLY A 113 -11.36 6.88 -8.24
CA GLY A 113 -10.06 6.64 -7.63
C GLY A 113 -9.24 5.55 -8.34
N ARG A 114 -7.93 5.58 -8.13
CA ARG A 114 -7.02 4.48 -8.52
C ARG A 114 -6.35 3.93 -7.26
N ILE A 115 -6.45 2.62 -7.05
CA ILE A 115 -5.77 1.96 -5.91
C ILE A 115 -4.26 1.97 -6.16
N GLY A 116 -3.54 2.80 -5.40
CA GLY A 116 -2.07 2.91 -5.47
C GLY A 116 -1.34 1.82 -4.70
N ALA A 117 -1.83 1.49 -3.50
CA ALA A 117 -1.27 0.46 -2.64
C ALA A 117 -2.29 -0.03 -1.59
N LEU A 118 -2.05 -1.23 -1.06
CA LEU A 118 -2.62 -1.69 0.20
C LEU A 118 -1.59 -1.51 1.33
N LEU A 119 -1.96 -0.80 2.38
CA LEU A 119 -1.18 -0.73 3.62
C LEU A 119 -1.72 -1.78 4.59
N TRP A 120 -0.88 -2.74 4.99
CA TRP A 120 -1.29 -3.86 5.81
C TRP A 120 -0.49 -3.92 7.12
N TYR A 121 -1.16 -3.77 8.26
CA TYR A 121 -0.53 -3.95 9.56
C TYR A 121 -1.46 -4.76 10.46
N GLN A 122 -1.16 -6.04 10.63
CA GLN A 122 -1.96 -6.97 11.42
C GLN A 122 -1.05 -8.13 11.82
N GLY A 123 -1.34 -8.76 12.95
CA GLY A 123 -0.81 -10.08 13.29
C GLY A 123 -0.71 -10.32 14.80
N GLU A 124 -0.96 -9.28 15.60
CA GLU A 124 -0.89 -9.32 17.05
C GLU A 124 -1.76 -10.44 17.62
N SER A 125 -2.97 -10.62 17.10
CA SER A 125 -3.88 -11.71 17.52
C SER A 125 -3.42 -13.10 17.07
N ASP A 126 -2.68 -13.23 15.97
CA ASP A 126 -2.13 -14.51 15.51
C ASP A 126 -0.94 -14.96 16.39
N THR A 127 -0.38 -14.09 17.23
CA THR A 127 0.73 -14.44 18.14
C THR A 127 0.31 -15.29 19.36
N VAL A 128 -0.99 -15.49 19.58
CA VAL A 128 -1.53 -16.21 20.75
C VAL A 128 -1.46 -17.72 20.58
N ARG A 129 -1.82 -18.23 19.40
CA ARG A 129 -1.90 -19.68 19.14
C ARG A 129 -0.82 -20.09 18.16
N TRP A 130 -0.09 -21.16 18.48
CA TRP A 130 0.93 -21.73 17.59
C TRP A 130 0.39 -22.02 16.19
N SER A 131 -0.83 -22.58 16.11
CA SER A 131 -1.49 -22.89 14.85
C SER A 131 -1.83 -21.66 14.01
N ASP A 132 -2.09 -20.50 14.63
CA ASP A 132 -2.34 -19.26 13.91
C ASP A 132 -1.01 -18.62 13.48
N ALA A 133 -0.03 -18.58 14.37
CA ALA A 133 1.30 -18.02 14.09
C ALA A 133 2.03 -18.73 12.94
N THR A 134 2.05 -20.07 12.93
CA THR A 134 2.71 -20.87 11.90
C THR A 134 2.01 -20.81 10.54
N GLU A 135 0.72 -20.48 10.55
CA GLU A 135 -0.12 -20.43 9.37
C GLU A 135 -0.22 -19.01 8.78
N TYR A 136 0.25 -17.99 9.50
CA TYR A 136 0.22 -16.58 9.14
C TYR A 136 0.73 -16.33 7.72
N GLY A 137 1.93 -16.83 7.39
CA GLY A 137 2.57 -16.58 6.09
C GLY A 137 1.76 -17.12 4.91
N ARG A 138 1.16 -18.31 5.06
CA ARG A 138 0.31 -18.91 4.02
C ARG A 138 -0.98 -18.09 3.85
N ARG A 139 -1.66 -17.74 4.95
CA ARG A 139 -2.87 -16.89 4.92
C ARG A 139 -2.60 -15.51 4.30
N MET A 140 -1.51 -14.86 4.67
CA MET A 140 -1.12 -13.56 4.10
C MET A 140 -0.81 -13.68 2.61
N GLY A 141 -0.13 -14.76 2.19
CA GLY A 141 0.10 -15.03 0.79
C GLY A 141 -1.20 -15.27 0.00
N MET A 142 -2.20 -15.92 0.58
CA MET A 142 -3.54 -16.06 -0.02
C MET A 142 -4.26 -14.72 -0.14
N LEU A 143 -4.33 -13.94 0.96
CA LEU A 143 -4.94 -12.62 0.98
C LEU A 143 -4.44 -11.73 -0.16
N VAL A 144 -3.12 -11.66 -0.36
CA VAL A 144 -2.52 -10.88 -1.45
C VAL A 144 -2.94 -11.38 -2.83
N ARG A 145 -2.95 -12.69 -3.06
CA ARG A 145 -3.34 -13.26 -4.36
C ARG A 145 -4.82 -13.03 -4.64
N ASP A 146 -5.66 -13.28 -3.65
CA ASP A 146 -7.11 -13.14 -3.77
C ASP A 146 -7.50 -11.69 -4.04
N LEU A 147 -6.93 -10.73 -3.29
CA LEU A 147 -7.17 -9.29 -3.54
C LEU A 147 -6.73 -8.85 -4.93
N ARG A 148 -5.58 -9.31 -5.40
CA ARG A 148 -5.10 -9.00 -6.76
C ARG A 148 -6.05 -9.52 -7.83
N ALA A 149 -6.57 -10.74 -7.65
CA ALA A 149 -7.53 -11.35 -8.56
C ALA A 149 -8.88 -10.62 -8.52
N ASP A 150 -9.45 -10.42 -7.33
CA ASP A 150 -10.81 -9.91 -7.15
C ASP A 150 -10.96 -8.40 -7.41
N LEU A 151 -9.85 -7.65 -7.36
CA LEU A 151 -9.76 -6.25 -7.81
C LEU A 151 -9.30 -6.11 -9.27
N GLY A 152 -8.81 -7.18 -9.91
CA GLY A 152 -8.22 -7.10 -11.24
C GLY A 152 -6.91 -6.32 -11.30
N ILE A 153 -6.17 -6.23 -10.20
CA ILE A 153 -4.90 -5.47 -10.09
C ILE A 153 -3.75 -6.48 -9.84
N PRO A 154 -3.25 -7.20 -10.87
CA PRO A 154 -2.28 -8.28 -10.70
C PRO A 154 -0.94 -7.84 -10.09
N HIS A 155 -0.66 -6.54 -10.08
CA HIS A 155 0.57 -5.94 -9.60
C HIS A 155 0.35 -4.98 -8.43
N LEU A 156 -0.80 -5.08 -7.74
CA LEU A 156 -1.11 -4.27 -6.56
C LEU A 156 0.08 -4.28 -5.59
N LEU A 157 0.59 -3.09 -5.29
CA LEU A 157 1.60 -2.91 -4.25
C LEU A 157 0.95 -3.18 -2.90
N VAL A 158 1.54 -4.11 -2.14
CA VAL A 158 1.17 -4.33 -0.74
C VAL A 158 2.37 -3.94 0.11
N ILE A 159 2.19 -2.99 1.03
CA ILE A 159 3.20 -2.61 2.02
C ILE A 159 2.72 -3.18 3.35
N GLN A 160 3.32 -4.30 3.75
CA GLN A 160 3.02 -4.92 5.04
C GLN A 160 3.98 -4.44 6.13
N VAL A 161 3.51 -4.43 7.37
CA VAL A 161 4.25 -4.01 8.54
C VAL A 161 4.58 -5.21 9.42
N GLY A 162 5.85 -5.36 9.77
CA GLY A 162 6.33 -6.30 10.76
C GLY A 162 5.97 -5.85 12.17
N LEU A 163 5.40 -6.75 12.98
CA LEU A 163 4.85 -6.41 14.30
C LEU A 163 5.85 -5.72 15.24
N ALA A 164 5.45 -4.63 15.89
CA ALA A 164 6.22 -4.05 16.99
C ALA A 164 6.04 -4.83 18.31
N SER A 165 4.90 -5.50 18.45
CA SER A 165 4.40 -6.14 19.68
C SER A 165 3.43 -7.27 19.32
N GLY A 166 3.00 -8.07 20.28
CA GLY A 166 1.99 -9.12 20.06
C GLY A 166 1.21 -9.43 21.33
N LEU A 167 0.03 -10.06 21.17
CA LEU A 167 -0.82 -10.48 22.29
C LEU A 167 -0.32 -11.75 23.00
N GLY A 168 0.54 -12.54 22.37
CA GLY A 168 1.00 -13.83 22.87
C GLY A 168 2.48 -14.11 22.62
N HIS A 169 2.88 -15.35 22.89
CA HIS A 169 4.29 -15.73 22.93
C HIS A 169 4.93 -15.98 21.56
N TYR A 170 4.14 -16.01 20.48
CA TYR A 170 4.61 -16.37 19.14
C TYR A 170 4.88 -15.15 18.23
N THR A 171 5.12 -13.97 18.82
CA THR A 171 5.42 -12.73 18.09
C THR A 171 6.56 -12.89 17.10
N GLN A 172 7.64 -13.58 17.48
CA GLN A 172 8.77 -13.78 16.58
C GLN A 172 8.42 -14.68 15.39
N VAL A 173 7.60 -15.72 15.60
CA VAL A 173 7.14 -16.62 14.52
C VAL A 173 6.32 -15.85 13.48
N VAL A 174 5.39 -15.00 13.93
CA VAL A 174 4.59 -14.15 13.04
C VAL A 174 5.48 -13.15 12.30
N ARG A 175 6.43 -12.52 12.99
CA ARG A 175 7.39 -11.59 12.37
C ARG A 175 8.27 -12.25 11.32
N ASP A 176 8.77 -13.45 11.59
CA ASP A 176 9.57 -14.22 10.64
C ASP A 176 8.72 -14.58 9.40
N ALA A 177 7.46 -14.94 9.59
CA ALA A 177 6.53 -15.15 8.49
C ALA A 177 6.28 -13.87 7.67
N GLN A 178 6.08 -12.72 8.31
CA GLN A 178 5.92 -11.41 7.65
C GLN A 178 7.16 -11.04 6.83
N LYS A 179 8.36 -11.20 7.40
CA LYS A 179 9.64 -10.96 6.72
C LYS A 179 9.88 -11.95 5.57
N GLY A 180 9.41 -13.18 5.72
CA GLY A 180 9.62 -14.28 4.78
C GLY A 180 8.73 -14.27 3.54
N ILE A 181 7.78 -13.33 3.39
CA ILE A 181 6.87 -13.29 2.24
C ILE A 181 7.61 -12.94 0.95
N LYS A 182 7.80 -13.94 0.09
CA LYS A 182 8.41 -13.80 -1.24
C LYS A 182 7.36 -13.69 -2.32
N LEU A 183 6.59 -12.60 -2.30
CA LEU A 183 5.64 -12.25 -3.35
C LEU A 183 6.07 -10.95 -4.04
N ARG A 184 5.99 -10.93 -5.37
CA ARG A 184 6.26 -9.73 -6.16
C ARG A 184 5.38 -8.58 -5.68
N ASN A 185 5.92 -7.35 -5.66
CA ASN A 185 5.24 -6.13 -5.22
C ASN A 185 4.64 -6.24 -3.80
N VAL A 186 5.26 -7.04 -2.93
CA VAL A 186 5.02 -7.01 -1.49
C VAL A 186 6.27 -6.44 -0.83
N ARG A 187 6.12 -5.35 -0.09
CA ARG A 187 7.18 -4.68 0.66
C ARG A 187 6.98 -4.87 2.15
N PHE A 188 8.08 -4.91 2.89
CA PHE A 188 8.10 -5.07 4.34
C PHE A 188 8.65 -3.80 4.99
N VAL A 189 7.93 -3.29 6.00
CA VAL A 189 8.36 -2.19 6.88
C VAL A 189 8.42 -2.74 8.30
N ASP A 190 9.56 -2.64 8.98
CA ASP A 190 9.72 -3.19 10.33
C ASP A 190 9.30 -2.17 11.39
N ALA A 191 8.22 -2.41 12.13
CA ALA A 191 7.81 -1.54 13.25
C ALA A 191 8.50 -1.89 14.58
N MET A 192 9.36 -2.91 14.61
CA MET A 192 10.09 -3.29 15.82
C MET A 192 10.91 -2.12 16.37
N GLY A 193 10.78 -1.89 17.68
CA GLY A 193 11.44 -0.79 18.38
C GLY A 193 10.69 0.54 18.35
N LEU A 194 9.57 0.65 17.60
CA LEU A 194 8.71 1.82 17.70
C LEU A 194 8.05 1.89 19.08
N PRO A 195 7.93 3.09 19.69
CA PRO A 195 7.35 3.26 21.02
C PRO A 195 5.91 2.74 21.12
N LEU A 196 5.64 1.95 22.15
CA LEU A 196 4.28 1.49 22.48
C LEU A 196 3.59 2.50 23.42
N GLN A 197 2.28 2.65 23.27
CA GLN A 197 1.42 3.30 24.23
C GLN A 197 1.47 2.50 25.53
N ASP A 198 1.87 3.17 26.61
CA ASP A 198 2.00 2.62 27.97
C ASP A 198 2.81 1.31 28.04
N GLY A 199 3.68 1.04 27.05
CA GLY A 199 4.55 -0.14 27.04
C GLY A 199 3.88 -1.49 26.75
N HIS A 200 2.60 -1.50 26.36
CA HIS A 200 1.84 -2.76 26.24
C HIS A 200 1.76 -3.30 24.80
N LEU A 201 0.73 -2.91 24.07
CA LEU A 201 0.37 -3.55 22.80
C LEU A 201 0.36 -2.57 21.63
N HIS A 202 -0.29 -1.42 21.79
CA HIS A 202 -0.52 -0.50 20.70
C HIS A 202 0.65 0.47 20.52
N LEU A 203 0.92 0.90 19.29
CA LEU A 203 1.87 2.00 19.04
C LEU A 203 1.33 3.31 19.63
N SER A 204 2.22 4.13 20.21
CA SER A 204 1.89 5.49 20.65
C SER A 204 1.57 6.41 19.46
N THR A 205 0.98 7.58 19.71
CA THR A 205 0.71 8.58 18.66
C THR A 205 1.96 8.94 17.85
N GLN A 206 3.10 9.15 18.51
CA GLN A 206 4.35 9.50 17.82
C GLN A 206 4.91 8.33 17.00
N ALA A 207 4.77 7.10 17.51
CA ALA A 207 5.14 5.90 16.77
C ALA A 207 4.27 5.68 15.52
N GLN A 208 2.98 6.03 15.59
CA GLN A 208 2.08 5.98 14.42
C GLN A 208 2.49 7.00 13.35
N VAL A 209 2.89 8.21 13.74
CA VAL A 209 3.46 9.21 12.82
C VAL A 209 4.74 8.68 12.17
N GLN A 210 5.67 8.14 12.95
CA GLN A 210 6.91 7.56 12.44
C GLN A 210 6.63 6.41 11.46
N LEU A 211 5.69 5.51 11.80
CA LEU A 211 5.28 4.43 10.91
C LEU A 211 4.66 4.96 9.61
N GLY A 212 3.85 6.02 9.67
CA GLY A 212 3.29 6.68 8.48
C GLY A 212 4.38 7.16 7.52
N HIS A 213 5.44 7.80 8.03
CA HIS A 213 6.60 8.20 7.23
C HIS A 213 7.37 7.00 6.65
N MET A 214 7.54 5.92 7.42
CA MET A 214 8.19 4.69 6.94
C MET A 214 7.40 4.03 5.80
N LEU A 215 6.07 4.00 5.91
CA LEU A 215 5.17 3.52 4.85
C LEU A 215 5.25 4.40 3.61
N ALA A 216 5.28 5.73 3.78
CA ALA A 216 5.37 6.68 2.67
C ALA A 216 6.70 6.50 1.94
N GLN A 217 7.81 6.40 2.66
CA GLN A 217 9.12 6.13 2.08
C GLN A 217 9.15 4.82 1.30
N SER A 218 8.53 3.76 1.82
CA SER A 218 8.44 2.46 1.15
C SER A 218 7.65 2.55 -0.18
N TYR A 219 6.56 3.33 -0.18
CA TYR A 219 5.79 3.64 -1.39
C TYR A 219 6.61 4.46 -2.40
N LEU A 220 7.27 5.53 -1.96
CA LEU A 220 8.07 6.40 -2.83
C LEU A 220 9.23 5.64 -3.47
N ASN A 221 9.93 4.80 -2.70
CA ASN A 221 10.99 3.93 -3.23
C ASN A 221 10.48 2.94 -4.28
N TYR A 222 9.20 2.52 -4.21
CA TYR A 222 8.58 1.70 -5.24
C TYR A 222 8.32 2.47 -6.51
N VAL A 223 7.71 3.65 -6.40
CA VAL A 223 7.33 4.46 -7.57
C VAL A 223 8.58 4.98 -8.29
N LEU A 224 9.49 5.63 -7.56
CA LEU A 224 10.73 6.19 -8.12
C LEU A 224 11.68 5.12 -8.67
N GLY A 225 11.74 3.96 -8.01
CA GLY A 225 12.53 2.82 -8.48
C GLY A 225 12.03 2.28 -9.82
N ASN A 226 10.71 2.26 -10.03
CA ASN A 226 10.12 1.88 -11.31
C ASN A 226 10.39 2.95 -12.39
N ASP A 227 10.30 4.24 -12.06
CA ASP A 227 10.54 5.32 -13.01
C ASP A 227 11.99 5.32 -13.51
N THR A 228 12.96 5.13 -12.61
CA THR A 228 14.38 5.02 -12.96
C THR A 228 14.63 3.85 -13.90
N MET A 229 14.00 2.69 -13.64
CA MET A 229 14.13 1.51 -14.50
C MET A 229 13.52 1.74 -15.90
N ILE A 230 12.39 2.46 -15.98
CA ILE A 230 11.76 2.83 -17.26
C ILE A 230 12.68 3.76 -18.05
N ILE A 231 13.22 4.81 -17.44
CA ILE A 231 14.13 5.76 -18.10
C ILE A 231 15.36 5.04 -18.64
N ILE A 232 15.99 4.17 -17.84
CA ILE A 232 17.15 3.38 -18.28
C ILE A 232 16.76 2.46 -19.46
N THR A 233 15.59 1.85 -19.42
CA THR A 233 15.11 0.95 -20.48
C THR A 233 14.86 1.71 -21.78
N LEU A 234 14.19 2.87 -21.71
CA LEU A 234 13.94 3.74 -22.85
C LEU A 234 15.24 4.28 -23.45
N TRP A 235 16.20 4.69 -22.60
CA TRP A 235 17.51 5.14 -23.06
C TRP A 235 18.29 4.02 -23.77
N LYS A 236 18.29 2.79 -23.22
CA LYS A 236 18.91 1.63 -23.88
C LYS A 236 18.24 1.31 -25.22
N ALA A 237 16.92 1.37 -25.29
CA ALA A 237 16.17 1.13 -26.54
C ALA A 237 16.48 2.21 -27.59
N TRP A 238 16.51 3.48 -27.19
CA TRP A 238 16.89 4.59 -28.07
C TRP A 238 18.32 4.44 -28.59
N ARG A 239 19.27 4.13 -27.70
CA ARG A 239 20.67 3.92 -28.06
C ARG A 239 20.83 2.77 -29.07
N TYR A 240 20.15 1.64 -28.83
CA TYR A 240 20.15 0.52 -29.77
C TYR A 240 19.59 0.91 -31.14
N ALA A 241 18.48 1.67 -31.16
CA ALA A 241 17.86 2.10 -32.40
C ALA A 241 18.75 3.08 -33.20
N MET A 242 19.50 3.96 -32.51
CA MET A 242 20.52 4.81 -33.11
C MET A 242 21.71 4.02 -33.67
N GLU A 243 22.26 3.09 -32.88
CA GLU A 243 23.42 2.26 -33.30
C GLU A 243 23.10 1.35 -34.50
N ASN A 244 21.83 0.97 -34.69
CA ASN A 244 21.37 0.12 -35.80
C ASN A 244 20.66 0.89 -36.91
N ASN A 245 20.74 2.24 -36.89
CA ASN A 245 20.17 3.10 -37.92
C ASN A 245 18.66 2.88 -38.15
N LEU A 246 17.93 2.47 -37.11
CA LEU A 246 16.48 2.20 -37.13
C LEU A 246 15.64 3.48 -36.97
N VAL A 247 16.29 4.63 -36.73
CA VAL A 247 15.66 5.95 -36.59
C VAL A 247 16.49 6.97 -37.36
N HIS A 248 15.85 7.80 -38.18
CA HIS A 248 16.52 8.88 -38.92
C HIS A 248 16.01 10.25 -38.41
N GLY A 249 16.85 10.99 -37.68
CA GLY A 249 16.57 12.35 -37.19
C GLY A 249 17.40 12.74 -35.97
N THR A 250 17.97 13.95 -35.96
CA THR A 250 18.86 14.47 -34.90
C THR A 250 18.19 15.44 -33.92
N GLU A 251 16.87 15.60 -33.96
CA GLU A 251 16.16 16.45 -33.00
C GLU A 251 15.60 15.62 -31.84
N LEU A 252 15.73 16.18 -30.63
CA LEU A 252 15.00 15.78 -29.42
C LEU A 252 13.48 16.08 -29.55
N GLY A 253 12.88 15.70 -30.68
CA GLY A 253 11.45 15.66 -30.88
C GLY A 253 10.86 14.40 -30.26
N THR A 254 9.63 14.50 -29.76
CA THR A 254 8.92 13.43 -29.04
C THR A 254 8.83 12.14 -29.85
N VAL A 255 9.72 11.17 -29.60
CA VAL A 255 9.63 9.84 -30.22
C VAL A 255 8.47 9.08 -29.56
N SER A 256 7.33 9.01 -30.24
CA SER A 256 6.20 8.18 -29.81
C SER A 256 6.47 6.72 -30.18
N LEU A 257 7.03 5.94 -29.25
CA LEU A 257 7.10 4.48 -29.36
C LEU A 257 5.73 3.87 -29.04
N LYS A 258 5.00 3.42 -30.07
CA LYS A 258 3.83 2.55 -29.86
C LYS A 258 4.31 1.14 -29.54
N LEU A 259 4.21 0.74 -28.28
CA LEU A 259 4.31 -0.66 -27.88
C LEU A 259 3.00 -1.35 -28.28
N SER A 260 3.01 -2.16 -29.35
CA SER A 260 1.88 -3.03 -29.66
C SER A 260 1.76 -4.13 -28.59
N ALA A 261 0.53 -4.38 -28.16
CA ALA A 261 0.21 -5.28 -27.07
C ALA A 261 0.67 -6.72 -27.38
N GLY A 262 1.51 -7.30 -26.52
CA GLY A 262 1.84 -8.73 -26.56
C GLY A 262 3.27 -9.10 -26.15
N LEU A 263 3.76 -8.65 -24.99
CA LEU A 263 5.01 -9.19 -24.43
C LEU A 263 4.83 -9.54 -22.94
N ASP A 264 4.81 -10.84 -22.67
CA ASP A 264 5.04 -11.39 -21.33
C ASP A 264 6.43 -10.95 -20.83
N LYS A 265 6.50 -10.54 -19.57
CA LYS A 265 7.66 -9.86 -18.95
C LYS A 265 8.79 -10.81 -18.57
N SER A 266 8.83 -12.02 -19.13
CA SER A 266 9.91 -12.98 -18.95
C SER A 266 10.74 -13.11 -20.23
N GLY A 267 11.60 -12.11 -20.47
CA GLY A 267 12.62 -12.16 -21.51
C GLY A 267 12.40 -11.19 -22.66
N ILE A 268 12.79 -9.93 -22.46
CA ILE A 268 13.15 -9.07 -23.59
C ILE A 268 14.56 -9.51 -24.03
N THR A 269 14.63 -10.59 -24.82
CA THR A 269 15.76 -10.77 -25.73
C THR A 269 15.57 -9.81 -26.90
N SER A 270 16.66 -9.23 -27.39
CA SER A 270 16.82 -8.13 -28.35
C SER A 270 16.17 -8.26 -29.74
N ARG A 271 14.99 -8.89 -29.88
CA ARG A 271 14.46 -9.30 -31.20
C ARG A 271 12.99 -9.01 -31.51
N ALA A 272 12.27 -8.22 -30.72
CA ALA A 272 10.89 -7.85 -31.07
C ALA A 272 10.64 -6.34 -30.93
N ILE A 273 11.19 -5.55 -31.86
CA ILE A 273 10.68 -4.21 -32.18
C ILE A 273 10.47 -4.21 -33.69
N LEU A 274 9.22 -4.35 -34.14
CA LEU A 274 8.84 -4.13 -35.52
C LEU A 274 8.41 -2.66 -35.66
N ALA A 275 9.15 -1.90 -36.47
CA ALA A 275 8.76 -0.57 -36.89
C ALA A 275 7.92 -0.70 -38.18
N GLU A 276 6.60 -0.56 -38.08
CA GLU A 276 5.77 -0.34 -39.28
C GLU A 276 5.80 1.15 -39.61
N GLY A 277 6.58 1.51 -40.62
CA GLY A 277 6.57 2.85 -41.21
C GLY A 277 5.44 2.96 -42.23
N THR A 278 4.30 3.53 -41.84
CA THR A 278 3.36 4.06 -42.84
C THR A 278 3.83 5.44 -43.24
N GLY A 279 4.61 5.50 -44.33
CA GLY A 279 4.85 6.75 -45.03
C GLY A 279 3.56 7.23 -45.69
N MET A 280 3.21 8.49 -45.46
CA MET A 280 2.47 9.28 -46.45
C MET A 280 3.12 10.66 -46.54
N ALA A 281 3.68 10.92 -47.73
CA ALA A 281 3.98 12.24 -48.28
C ALA A 281 2.70 13.11 -48.24
N TRP A 282 2.73 14.43 -48.07
CA TRP A 282 3.67 15.45 -48.52
C TRP A 282 3.91 16.52 -47.45
#